data_AF-A0A1S4DIB3-F1
#
_entry.id   AF-A0A1S4DIB3-F1
#
_cell.length_a   1.000
_cell.length_b   1.000
_cell.length_c   1.000
_cell.angle_alpha   90.00
_cell.angle_beta   90.00
_cell.angle_gamma   90.00
#
_symmetry.space_group_name_H-M   'P 1'
#
loop_
_entity.id
_entity.type
_entity.pdbx_description
1 polymer ?
#
loop_
_entity_poly.entity_id
_entity_poly.type
_entity_poly.pdbx_seq_one_letter_code
_entity_poly.pdbx_strand_id
1 'polypeptide(L)'
;MVGLPSTENRELILKTLLAKEKVDDGLDFKELATMTEGYSGSDLKNLCTTAAYRPVRELIQQERLKDLEKKRRAEEAKRAGVAPPADEDTEDKVITIRPLNMEDFKQAKNQVAASFAAGGSIMSELKQWNELYGEGGSRKKEQLSYFL
;
A
#
# COMPACT_ATOMS: atom_id res chain seq x y z
N MET A 1 7.61 5.31 25.05
CA MET A 1 6.48 4.98 24.14
C MET A 1 6.85 5.39 22.73
N VAL A 2 6.63 4.55 21.73
CA VAL A 2 6.85 4.91 20.32
C VAL A 2 5.52 5.41 19.74
N GLY A 3 5.49 6.67 19.31
CA GLY A 3 4.32 7.30 18.71
C GLY A 3 4.12 6.92 17.25
N LEU A 4 3.04 7.44 16.65
CA LEU A 4 2.85 7.39 15.21
C LEU A 4 3.99 8.11 14.48
N PRO A 5 4.41 7.65 13.29
CA PRO A 5 5.50 8.25 12.55
C PRO A 5 5.18 9.70 12.14
N SER A 6 6.17 10.59 12.24
CA SER A 6 6.09 11.95 11.67
C SER A 6 5.98 11.91 10.14
N THR A 7 5.66 13.03 9.51
CA THR A 7 5.56 13.12 8.05
C THR A 7 6.85 12.69 7.36
N GLU A 8 8.00 13.11 7.86
CA GLU A 8 9.33 12.74 7.34
C GLU A 8 9.58 11.24 7.50
N ASN A 9 9.21 10.68 8.66
CA ASN A 9 9.34 9.25 8.90
C ASN A 9 8.41 8.43 8.01
N ARG A 10 7.19 8.90 7.74
CA ARG A 10 6.26 8.25 6.79
C ARG A 10 6.84 8.25 5.38
N GLU A 11 7.45 9.36 4.95
CA GLU A 11 8.14 9.44 3.66
C GLU A 11 9.26 8.40 3.54
N LEU A 12 10.10 8.28 4.58
CA LEU A 12 11.18 7.29 4.63
C LEU A 12 10.65 5.85 4.61
N ILE A 13 9.58 5.58 5.36
CA ILE A 13 8.92 4.27 5.37
C ILE A 13 8.38 3.95 3.97
N LEU A 14 7.68 4.88 3.33
CA LEU A 14 7.13 4.69 1.97
C LEU A 14 8.25 4.44 0.95
N LYS A 15 9.33 5.21 0.99
CA LYS A 15 10.52 4.98 0.14
C LYS A 15 11.11 3.60 0.37
N THR A 16 11.21 3.16 1.61
CA THR A 16 11.76 1.83 1.96
C THR A 16 10.84 0.70 1.47
N LEU A 17 9.53 0.85 1.64
CA LEU A 17 8.55 -0.15 1.21
C LEU A 17 8.50 -0.29 -0.31
N LEU A 18 8.66 0.82 -1.04
CA LEU A 18 8.57 0.86 -2.50
C LEU A 18 9.94 0.71 -3.20
N ALA A 19 11.04 0.57 -2.46
CA ALA A 19 12.39 0.51 -3.02
C ALA A 19 12.63 -0.65 -4.00
N LYS A 20 11.85 -1.74 -3.89
CA LYS A 20 11.94 -2.91 -4.78
C LYS A 20 10.85 -2.93 -5.86
N GLU A 21 9.92 -1.99 -5.82
CA GLU A 21 8.79 -1.90 -6.74
C GLU A 21 9.12 -0.99 -7.92
N LYS A 22 8.45 -1.23 -9.06
CA LYS A 22 8.53 -0.31 -10.20
C LYS A 22 7.59 0.86 -9.94
N VAL A 23 8.15 2.00 -9.58
CA VAL A 23 7.41 3.26 -9.40
C VAL A 23 7.65 4.19 -10.59
N ASP A 24 6.64 4.99 -10.90
CA ASP A 24 6.69 6.02 -11.93
C ASP A 24 7.50 7.23 -11.45
N ASP A 25 8.19 7.92 -12.37
CA ASP A 25 9.03 9.09 -12.05
C ASP A 25 8.21 10.25 -11.46
N GLY A 26 6.90 10.28 -11.72
CA GLY A 26 5.95 11.25 -11.18
C GLY A 26 5.48 10.97 -9.73
N LEU A 27 6.01 9.95 -9.05
CA LEU A 27 5.57 9.59 -7.70
C LEU A 27 6.19 10.51 -6.62
N ASP A 28 5.38 11.43 -6.10
CA ASP A 28 5.79 12.32 -5.00
C ASP A 28 5.59 11.66 -3.61
N PHE A 29 6.67 11.14 -3.03
CA PHE A 29 6.67 10.57 -1.68
C PHE A 29 6.28 11.56 -0.58
N LYS A 30 6.52 12.86 -0.76
CA LYS A 30 6.18 13.90 0.21
C LYS A 30 4.68 14.17 0.23
N GLU A 31 4.05 14.19 -0.95
CA GLU A 31 2.59 14.24 -1.08
C GLU A 31 1.95 13.01 -0.43
N LEU A 32 2.49 11.81 -0.71
CA LEU A 32 2.02 10.57 -0.08
C LEU A 32 2.12 10.63 1.45
N ALA A 33 3.24 11.05 1.99
CA ALA A 33 3.44 11.14 3.44
C ALA A 33 2.48 12.14 4.11
N THR A 34 2.09 13.20 3.40
CA THR A 34 1.14 14.20 3.87
C THR A 34 -0.29 13.67 3.84
N MET A 35 -0.71 12.98 2.77
CA MET A 35 -2.06 12.42 2.69
C MET A 35 -2.28 11.23 3.67
N THR A 36 -1.22 10.55 4.11
CA THR A 36 -1.28 9.43 5.06
C THR A 36 -1.06 9.85 6.52
N GLU A 37 -1.52 11.04 6.91
CA GLU A 37 -1.44 11.46 8.31
C GLU A 37 -2.18 10.49 9.24
N GLY A 38 -1.55 10.17 10.37
CA GLY A 38 -2.10 9.23 11.36
C GLY A 38 -1.88 7.75 11.04
N TYR A 39 -1.26 7.42 9.90
CA TYR A 39 -1.00 6.03 9.52
C TYR A 39 0.15 5.47 10.35
N SER A 40 -0.05 4.27 10.87
CA SER A 40 1.03 3.44 11.43
C SER A 40 1.88 2.83 10.30
N GLY A 41 3.03 2.24 10.64
CA GLY A 41 3.85 1.52 9.66
C GLY A 41 3.10 0.38 8.97
N SER A 42 2.19 -0.29 9.69
CA SER A 42 1.33 -1.34 9.13
C SER A 42 0.30 -0.78 8.16
N ASP A 43 -0.29 0.38 8.45
CA ASP A 43 -1.24 1.04 7.55
C ASP A 43 -0.56 1.47 6.25
N LEU A 44 0.66 2.03 6.34
CA LEU A 44 1.47 2.39 5.17
C LEU A 44 1.81 1.17 4.32
N LYS A 45 2.18 0.05 4.95
CA LYS A 45 2.43 -1.20 4.24
C LYS A 45 1.18 -1.68 3.50
N ASN A 46 0.03 -1.67 4.18
CA ASN A 46 -1.23 -2.07 3.58
C ASN A 46 -1.61 -1.16 2.41
N LEU A 47 -1.43 0.16 2.54
CA LEU A 47 -1.63 1.13 1.46
C LEU A 47 -0.78 0.79 0.23
N CYS A 48 0.53 0.56 0.40
CA CYS A 48 1.42 0.17 -0.70
C CYS A 48 0.97 -1.15 -1.35
N THR A 49 0.60 -2.14 -0.55
CA THR A 49 0.08 -3.42 -1.05
C THR A 49 -1.21 -3.23 -1.86
N THR A 50 -2.17 -2.46 -1.35
CA THR A 50 -3.42 -2.17 -2.06
C THR A 50 -3.17 -1.43 -3.38
N ALA A 51 -2.23 -0.46 -3.40
CA ALA A 51 -1.83 0.23 -4.63
C ALA A 51 -1.20 -0.74 -5.64
N ALA A 52 -0.29 -1.62 -5.19
CA ALA A 52 0.38 -2.63 -6.02
C ALA A 52 -0.59 -3.59 -6.73
N TYR A 53 -1.72 -3.91 -6.11
CA TYR A 53 -2.72 -4.78 -6.72
C TYR A 53 -3.47 -4.15 -7.90
N ARG A 54 -3.48 -2.83 -8.02
CA ARG A 54 -4.28 -2.17 -9.07
C ARG A 54 -3.73 -2.44 -10.49
N PRO A 55 -2.43 -2.22 -10.79
CA PRO A 55 -1.85 -2.62 -12.07
C PRO A 55 -2.08 -4.10 -12.40
N VAL A 56 -2.01 -4.97 -11.40
CA VAL A 56 -2.27 -6.43 -11.55
C VAL A 56 -3.72 -6.69 -11.97
N ARG A 57 -4.69 -6.03 -11.33
CA ARG A 57 -6.11 -6.16 -11.68
C ARG A 57 -6.41 -5.65 -13.09
N GLU A 58 -5.79 -4.55 -13.49
CA GLU A 58 -5.94 -3.98 -14.83
C GLU A 58 -5.43 -4.94 -15.91
N LEU A 59 -4.26 -5.56 -15.67
CA LEU A 59 -3.72 -6.58 -16.56
C LEU A 59 -4.66 -7.79 -16.71
N ILE A 60 -5.11 -8.37 -15.60
CA ILE A 60 -6.03 -9.54 -15.63
C ILE A 60 -7.31 -9.18 -16.39
N GLN A 61 -7.81 -7.96 -16.22
CA GLN A 61 -8.99 -7.49 -16.93
C GLN A 61 -8.73 -7.32 -18.44
N GLN A 62 -7.57 -6.82 -18.84
CA GLN A 62 -7.20 -6.70 -20.25
C GLN A 62 -7.08 -8.08 -20.92
N GLU A 63 -6.46 -9.05 -20.27
CA GLU A 63 -6.37 -10.43 -20.77
C GLU A 63 -7.75 -11.04 -20.96
N ARG A 64 -8.63 -10.89 -19.96
CA ARG A 64 -10.02 -11.37 -20.05
C ARG A 64 -10.77 -10.73 -21.23
N LEU A 65 -10.59 -9.43 -21.47
CA LEU A 65 -11.25 -8.74 -22.59
C LEU A 65 -10.74 -9.23 -23.95
N LYS A 66 -9.43 -9.47 -24.09
CA LYS A 66 -8.84 -10.06 -25.29
C LYS A 66 -9.38 -11.45 -25.59
N ASP A 67 -9.53 -12.28 -24.55
CA ASP A 67 -10.12 -13.62 -24.69
C ASP A 67 -11.58 -13.57 -25.16
N LEU A 68 -12.36 -12.63 -24.62
CA LEU A 68 -13.75 -12.43 -25.04
C LEU A 68 -13.84 -11.93 -26.49
N GLU A 69 -12.95 -11.03 -26.90
CA GLU A 69 -12.89 -10.53 -28.26
C GLU A 69 -12.47 -11.62 -29.26
N LYS A 70 -11.50 -12.47 -28.88
CA LYS A 70 -11.08 -13.63 -29.67
C LYS A 70 -12.25 -14.62 -29.84
N LYS A 71 -12.99 -14.91 -28.77
CA LYS A 71 -14.20 -15.76 -28.84
C LYS A 71 -15.25 -15.16 -29.77
N ARG A 72 -15.55 -13.86 -29.64
CA ARG A 72 -16.50 -13.15 -30.52
C ARG A 72 -16.08 -13.23 -31.99
N ARG A 73 -14.81 -12.94 -32.30
CA ARG A 73 -14.27 -13.01 -33.66
C ARG A 73 -14.32 -14.42 -34.24
N ALA A 74 -14.05 -15.44 -33.42
CA ALA A 74 -14.16 -16.84 -33.82
C ALA A 74 -15.62 -17.26 -34.13
N GLU A 75 -16.59 -16.79 -33.34
CA GLU A 75 -18.01 -17.01 -33.60
C GLU A 75 -18.49 -16.30 -34.87
N GLU A 76 -18.05 -15.05 -35.10
CA GLU A 76 -18.34 -14.29 -36.31
C GLU A 76 -17.75 -14.95 -37.56
N ALA A 77 -16.49 -15.41 -37.51
CA ALA A 77 -15.84 -16.14 -38.61
C ALA A 77 -16.58 -17.45 -38.94
N LYS A 78 -17.00 -18.20 -37.90
CA LYS A 78 -17.84 -19.41 -38.08
C LYS A 78 -19.17 -19.10 -38.76
N ARG A 79 -19.85 -18.00 -38.38
CA ARG A 79 -21.10 -17.57 -39.03
C ARG A 79 -20.92 -17.13 -40.47
N ALA A 80 -19.79 -16.49 -40.78
CA ALA A 80 -19.46 -16.04 -42.14
C ALA A 80 -18.89 -17.15 -43.04
N GLY A 81 -18.68 -18.37 -42.52
CA GLY A 81 -18.09 -19.48 -43.27
C GLY A 81 -16.60 -19.28 -43.62
N VAL A 82 -15.91 -18.36 -42.93
CA VAL A 82 -14.48 -18.06 -43.13
C VAL A 82 -13.68 -18.81 -42.08
N ALA A 83 -12.56 -19.44 -42.47
CA ALA A 83 -11.68 -20.11 -41.54
C ALA A 83 -11.16 -19.12 -40.47
N PRO A 84 -11.18 -19.48 -39.17
CA PRO A 84 -10.65 -18.62 -38.14
C PRO A 84 -9.15 -18.35 -38.39
N PRO A 85 -8.66 -17.13 -38.11
CA PRO A 85 -7.24 -16.81 -38.25
C PRO A 85 -6.40 -17.75 -37.37
N ALA A 86 -5.26 -18.20 -37.90
CA ALA A 86 -4.31 -19.04 -37.19
C ALA A 86 -3.73 -18.30 -35.98
N ASP A 87 -3.62 -19.00 -34.86
CA ASP A 87 -3.12 -18.46 -33.60
C ASP A 87 -1.60 -18.29 -33.64
N GLU A 88 -1.10 -17.06 -33.83
CA GLU A 88 0.33 -16.71 -33.70
C GLU A 88 0.74 -16.37 -32.26
N ASP A 89 0.13 -16.99 -31.24
CA ASP A 89 0.36 -16.63 -29.84
C ASP A 89 0.88 -17.82 -29.01
N THR A 90 2.00 -18.42 -29.43
CA THR A 90 2.83 -19.31 -28.58
C THR A 90 4.21 -18.70 -28.33
N GLU A 91 4.26 -17.39 -28.09
CA GLU A 91 5.45 -16.76 -27.54
C GLU A 91 5.22 -16.51 -26.06
N ASP A 92 6.21 -16.85 -25.23
CA ASP A 92 6.22 -16.61 -23.78
C ASP A 92 5.90 -15.13 -23.50
N LYS A 93 4.62 -14.82 -23.27
CA LYS A 93 4.16 -13.44 -23.04
C LYS A 93 4.77 -12.97 -21.73
N VAL A 94 5.86 -12.20 -21.82
CA VAL A 94 6.44 -11.48 -20.70
C VAL A 94 5.35 -10.55 -20.17
N ILE A 95 4.77 -10.90 -19.02
CA ILE A 95 3.74 -10.12 -18.36
C ILE A 95 4.37 -8.79 -17.91
N THR A 96 4.08 -7.71 -18.65
CA THR A 96 4.60 -6.37 -18.36
C THR A 96 3.57 -5.59 -17.55
N ILE A 97 3.76 -5.56 -16.23
CA ILE A 97 2.95 -4.75 -15.32
C ILE A 97 3.43 -3.29 -15.41
N ARG A 98 2.50 -2.35 -15.56
CA ARG A 98 2.81 -0.91 -15.56
C ARG A 98 3.36 -0.46 -14.20
N PRO A 99 4.22 0.57 -14.16
CA PRO A 99 4.70 1.12 -12.89
C PRO A 99 3.57 1.73 -12.06
N LEU A 100 3.81 1.83 -10.75
CA LEU A 100 2.91 2.47 -9.79
C LEU A 100 2.98 3.99 -9.89
N ASN A 101 1.83 4.63 -9.97
CA ASN A 101 1.71 6.09 -10.06
C ASN A 101 0.88 6.66 -8.90
N MET A 102 0.80 7.99 -8.82
CA MET A 102 0.07 8.68 -7.75
C MET A 102 -1.43 8.31 -7.68
N GLU A 103 -2.06 8.01 -8.81
CA GLU A 103 -3.49 7.67 -8.88
C GLU A 103 -3.77 6.31 -8.22
N ASP A 104 -2.83 5.36 -8.26
CA ASP A 104 -2.92 4.09 -7.55
C ASP A 104 -3.01 4.29 -6.04
N PHE A 105 -2.18 5.17 -5.49
CA PHE A 105 -2.18 5.49 -4.07
C PHE A 105 -3.42 6.27 -3.66
N LYS A 106 -3.89 7.21 -4.48
CA LYS A 106 -5.16 7.94 -4.23
C LYS A 106 -6.34 6.97 -4.13
N GLN A 107 -6.42 5.98 -5.01
CA GLN A 107 -7.48 4.97 -4.95
C GLN A 107 -7.28 3.97 -3.79
N ALA A 108 -6.04 3.59 -3.49
CA ALA A 108 -5.73 2.72 -2.36
C ALA A 108 -6.10 3.39 -1.02
N LYS A 109 -5.89 4.70 -0.90
CA LYS A 109 -6.25 5.48 0.30
C LYS A 109 -7.75 5.41 0.62
N ASN A 110 -8.61 5.33 -0.40
CA ASN A 110 -10.05 5.19 -0.20
C ASN A 110 -10.45 3.81 0.37
N GLN A 111 -9.55 2.82 0.29
CA GLN A 111 -9.78 1.45 0.78
C GLN A 111 -9.07 1.18 2.12
N VAL A 112 -7.99 1.90 2.41
CA VAL A 112 -7.17 1.72 3.60
C VAL A 112 -7.29 2.93 4.51
N ALA A 113 -8.00 2.77 5.63
CA ALA A 113 -8.10 3.79 6.68
C ALA A 113 -6.98 3.63 7.73
N ALA A 114 -6.66 4.70 8.46
CA ALA A 114 -5.75 4.64 9.58
C ALA A 114 -6.32 3.74 10.69
N SER A 115 -5.51 2.80 11.19
CA SER A 115 -5.93 1.89 12.26
C SER A 115 -5.95 2.54 13.64
N PHE A 116 -5.21 3.63 13.83
CA PHE A 116 -5.13 4.35 15.09
C PHE A 116 -5.78 5.75 14.99
N ALA A 117 -6.72 6.02 15.89
CA ALA A 117 -7.24 7.36 16.12
C ALA A 117 -6.42 8.06 17.21
N ALA A 118 -5.75 9.17 16.87
CA ALA A 118 -4.90 9.91 17.81
C ALA A 118 -5.64 10.42 19.07
N GLY A 119 -6.96 10.59 18.98
CA GLY A 119 -7.84 11.01 20.08
C GLY A 119 -8.71 9.89 20.68
N GLY A 120 -8.45 8.62 20.37
CA GLY A 120 -9.24 7.50 20.93
C GLY A 120 -8.89 7.20 22.39
N SER A 121 -9.84 6.57 23.12
CA SER A 121 -9.65 6.13 24.52
C SER A 121 -8.37 5.32 24.73
N ILE A 122 -8.05 4.46 23.75
CA ILE A 122 -6.85 3.62 23.75
C ILE A 122 -5.57 4.48 23.82
N MET A 123 -5.50 5.59 23.08
CA MET A 123 -4.34 6.48 23.09
C MET A 123 -4.24 7.31 24.36
N SER A 124 -5.37 7.70 24.97
CA SER A 124 -5.33 8.36 26.27
C SER A 124 -4.83 7.44 27.37
N GLU A 125 -5.28 6.18 27.40
CA GLU A 125 -4.82 5.18 28.37
C GLU A 125 -3.33 4.88 28.19
N LEU A 126 -2.87 4.75 26.94
CA LEU A 126 -1.46 4.49 26.65
C LEU A 126 -0.56 5.67 27.06
N LYS A 127 -1.03 6.91 26.83
CA LYS A 127 -0.33 8.12 27.29
C LYS A 127 -0.24 8.17 28.81
N GLN A 128 -1.35 7.91 29.50
CA GLN A 128 -1.39 7.89 30.96
C GLN A 128 -0.45 6.81 31.51
N TRP A 129 -0.43 5.62 30.91
CA TRP A 129 0.50 4.56 31.30
C TRP A 129 1.95 4.97 31.08
N ASN A 130 2.28 5.58 29.94
CA ASN A 130 3.64 6.06 29.66
C ASN A 130 4.06 7.19 30.61
N GLU A 131 3.15 8.05 31.06
CA GLU A 131 3.45 9.10 32.04
C GLU A 131 3.75 8.52 33.43
N LEU A 132 3.01 7.48 33.83
CA LEU A 132 3.21 6.81 35.12
C LEU A 132 4.46 5.91 35.15
N TYR A 133 4.74 5.20 34.06
CA TYR A 133 5.70 4.10 34.05
C TYR A 133 6.73 4.11 32.90
N GLY A 134 6.62 5.03 31.94
CA GLY A 134 7.45 5.06 30.73
C GLY A 134 8.79 5.80 30.87
N GLU A 135 9.41 6.08 29.74
CA GLU A 135 10.70 6.78 29.62
C GLU A 135 10.56 8.25 30.04
N GLY A 136 10.67 8.51 31.35
CA GLY A 136 10.54 9.83 31.96
C GLY A 136 9.60 9.89 33.17
N GLY A 137 8.96 8.78 33.54
CA GLY A 137 8.04 8.72 34.69
C GLY A 137 8.71 9.05 36.02
N SER A 138 7.93 9.64 36.94
CA SER A 138 8.33 10.15 38.26
C SER A 138 8.99 9.14 39.23
N ARG A 139 9.29 7.91 38.80
CA ARG A 139 10.26 7.04 39.48
C ARG A 139 11.69 7.56 39.24
N LYS A 140 11.97 8.80 39.64
CA LYS A 140 13.31 9.15 40.10
C LYS A 140 13.58 8.23 41.27
N LYS A 141 14.45 7.25 41.03
CA LYS A 141 15.03 6.31 42.01
C LYS A 141 14.88 6.86 43.43
N GLU A 142 13.94 6.32 44.22
CA GLU A 142 14.15 6.30 45.66
C GLU A 142 15.47 5.54 45.84
N GLN A 143 16.52 6.27 46.19
CA GLN A 143 17.78 5.68 46.61
C GLN A 143 17.42 4.82 47.83
N LEU A 144 17.34 3.50 47.64
CA LEU A 144 17.21 2.56 48.72
C LEU A 144 18.44 2.71 49.61
N SER A 145 18.29 3.41 50.74
CA SER A 145 19.34 3.60 51.73
C SER A 145 19.54 2.29 52.50
N TYR A 146 20.28 1.35 51.91
CA TYR A 146 20.67 0.08 52.54
C TYR A 146 22.01 0.16 53.30
N PHE A 147 22.40 1.35 53.76
CA PHE A 147 23.52 1.51 54.67
C PHE A 147 23.13 2.44 55.82
N LEU A 148 22.80 1.81 56.95
CA LEU A 148 22.91 2.37 58.30
C LEU A 148 23.72 1.36 59.12
#